data_AF-A0A482VBL3-F1
#
_entry.id   AF-A0A482VBL3-F1
#
_cell.length_a   1.000
_cell.length_b   1.000
_cell.length_c   1.000
_cell.angle_alpha   90.00
_cell.angle_beta   90.00
_cell.angle_gamma   90.00
#
_symmetry.space_group_name_H-M   'P 1'
#
loop_
_entity.id
_entity.type
_entity.pdbx_description
1 polymer ?
#
loop_
_entity_poly.entity_id
_entity_poly.type
_entity_poly.pdbx_seq_one_letter_code
_entity_poly.pdbx_strand_id
1 'polypeptide(L)'
;MILLETNNRVVEETLTVKIKSAQAGMKNESIDIIVSDFDGVLYHISNLNGDKTKIRISISLKFYKELQEHGADELLKREYGSLLIAPEDGYNVSVLFDLENIPSDWPNVIKKIGLLKRNCFASVFEKYFDFQENGDEGQKRAVIHYRDDETMYVEAKADRVTVVFSTRFRDEDDVVIGKVFMQELKEGLRASHTAPPVLFSHREPPRELQNTDAKVDNNVGYVTFVLFPRHTARNTRDNTINLIHMFRHYLHYHIKCSKAYIHSRMRAKTSDFLKVLNRARPENKSTDKKTITNVQNASDLRKKIMSGELECCFVNPQLILDPFQLVVSANKALTVENRTKTVFTEILFNLSISKNISKSLQQFGITDTCKDLLVLTITKNDSEGDVCNEVKGDEVDMEVLKEISDVMAIKKAYKVGPKEEQYTTLLDSVVSRIATKDFISH
;
A
#
# COMPACT_ATOMS: atom_id res chain seq x y z
N MET A 1 -9.87 -10.02 8.74
CA MET A 1 -9.09 -10.54 9.88
C MET A 1 -8.25 -9.39 10.41
N ILE A 2 -8.45 -8.97 11.67
CA ILE A 2 -7.72 -7.84 12.27
C ILE A 2 -6.49 -8.35 13.02
N LEU A 3 -6.71 -9.18 14.04
CA LEU A 3 -5.63 -9.89 14.71
C LEU A 3 -5.19 -11.09 13.87
N LEU A 4 -3.89 -11.32 13.82
CA LEU A 4 -3.33 -12.50 13.17
C LEU A 4 -3.53 -13.72 14.06
N GLU A 5 -3.77 -14.87 13.43
CA GLU A 5 -3.83 -16.15 14.13
C GLU A 5 -2.44 -16.58 14.59
N THR A 6 -2.37 -17.24 15.74
CA THR A 6 -1.12 -17.68 16.36
C THR A 6 -0.74 -19.11 15.99
N ASN A 7 -1.72 -19.92 15.58
CA ASN A 7 -1.54 -21.30 15.16
C ASN A 7 -1.17 -21.39 13.68
N ASN A 8 -0.36 -22.38 13.35
CA ASN A 8 -0.09 -22.72 11.96
C ASN A 8 -1.22 -23.60 11.40
N ARG A 9 -2.08 -23.01 10.56
CA ARG A 9 -3.20 -23.72 9.94
C ARG A 9 -2.80 -24.95 9.14
N VAL A 10 -1.67 -24.90 8.43
CA VAL A 10 -1.25 -26.03 7.58
C VAL A 10 -0.92 -27.23 8.45
N VAL A 11 -0.21 -27.03 9.57
CA VAL A 11 0.06 -28.09 10.55
C VAL A 11 -1.26 -28.66 11.10
N GLU A 12 -2.18 -27.81 11.53
CA GLU A 12 -3.45 -28.26 12.14
C GLU A 12 -4.37 -29.00 11.14
N GLU A 13 -4.56 -28.45 9.96
CA GLU A 13 -5.41 -29.03 8.91
C GLU A 13 -4.83 -30.36 8.42
N THR A 14 -3.50 -30.42 8.21
CA THR A 14 -2.80 -31.65 7.79
C THR A 14 -3.00 -32.78 8.80
N LEU A 15 -2.78 -32.51 10.09
CA LEU A 15 -2.98 -33.51 11.14
C LEU A 15 -4.45 -33.90 11.26
N THR A 16 -5.36 -32.93 11.17
CA THR A 16 -6.81 -33.17 11.25
C THR A 16 -7.28 -34.11 10.15
N VAL A 17 -6.81 -33.91 8.92
CA VAL A 17 -7.13 -34.78 7.78
C VAL A 17 -6.58 -36.19 8.02
N LYS A 18 -5.32 -36.32 8.45
CA LYS A 18 -4.71 -37.65 8.69
C LYS A 18 -5.39 -38.42 9.83
N ILE A 19 -5.75 -37.73 10.92
CA ILE A 19 -6.45 -38.34 12.06
C ILE A 19 -7.86 -38.79 11.68
N LYS A 20 -8.64 -37.94 10.99
CA LYS A 20 -9.99 -38.32 10.54
C LYS A 20 -9.94 -39.50 9.57
N SER A 21 -8.94 -39.54 8.69
CA SER A 21 -8.75 -40.67 7.78
C SER A 21 -8.43 -41.98 8.52
N ALA A 22 -7.54 -41.92 9.51
CA ALA A 22 -7.22 -43.07 10.35
C ALA A 22 -8.44 -43.56 11.15
N GLN A 23 -9.21 -42.65 11.75
CA GLN A 23 -10.44 -42.98 12.49
C GLN A 23 -11.54 -43.59 11.59
N ALA A 24 -11.58 -43.22 10.32
CA ALA A 24 -12.49 -43.81 9.33
C ALA A 24 -12.02 -45.19 8.81
N GLY A 25 -10.90 -45.72 9.32
CA GLY A 25 -10.34 -47.00 8.87
C GLY A 25 -9.75 -46.94 7.45
N MET A 26 -9.49 -45.75 6.92
CA MET A 26 -8.86 -45.59 5.61
C MET A 26 -7.36 -45.90 5.70
N LYS A 27 -6.78 -46.35 4.58
CA LYS A 27 -5.35 -46.66 4.51
C LYS A 27 -4.52 -45.40 4.73
N ASN A 28 -3.57 -45.46 5.67
CA ASN A 28 -2.65 -44.35 5.92
C ASN A 28 -1.77 -44.07 4.69
N GLU A 29 -1.86 -42.84 4.18
CA GLU A 29 -1.06 -42.36 3.05
C GLU A 29 0.22 -41.69 3.53
N SER A 30 1.27 -41.80 2.70
CA SER A 30 2.54 -41.13 2.94
C SER A 30 2.36 -39.62 3.06
N ILE A 31 3.22 -38.97 3.82
CA ILE A 31 3.28 -37.52 3.94
C ILE A 31 4.73 -37.06 4.00
N ASP A 32 5.01 -36.00 3.26
CA ASP A 32 6.27 -35.27 3.23
C ASP A 32 5.95 -33.85 2.72
N ILE A 33 5.92 -32.87 3.64
CA ILE A 33 5.52 -31.50 3.37
C ILE A 33 6.47 -30.55 4.09
N ILE A 34 7.00 -29.58 3.36
CA ILE A 34 7.75 -28.44 3.92
C ILE A 34 6.88 -27.19 3.82
N VAL A 35 6.72 -26.48 4.93
CA VAL A 35 5.86 -25.29 5.04
C VAL A 35 6.62 -24.18 5.74
N SER A 36 6.55 -22.95 5.23
CA SER A 36 7.09 -21.78 5.90
C SER A 36 6.08 -21.11 6.83
N ASP A 37 6.57 -20.47 7.88
CA ASP A 37 5.83 -19.54 8.73
C ASP A 37 6.57 -18.19 8.75
N PHE A 38 6.00 -17.18 9.41
CA PHE A 38 6.66 -15.89 9.60
C PHE A 38 8.01 -16.05 10.32
N ASP A 39 8.87 -15.02 10.24
CA ASP A 39 10.22 -15.01 10.85
C ASP A 39 11.22 -15.97 10.20
N GLY A 40 10.93 -16.47 9.00
CA GLY A 40 11.82 -17.42 8.32
C GLY A 40 11.82 -18.79 9.00
N VAL A 41 10.75 -19.10 9.73
CA VAL A 41 10.54 -20.41 10.34
C VAL A 41 10.13 -21.40 9.25
N LEU A 42 10.67 -22.62 9.35
CA LEU A 42 10.31 -23.74 8.47
C LEU A 42 9.79 -24.91 9.30
N TYR A 43 8.69 -25.49 8.83
CA TYR A 43 8.14 -26.74 9.31
C TYR A 43 8.38 -27.84 8.30
N HIS A 44 8.58 -29.06 8.80
CA HIS A 44 8.59 -30.28 8.01
C HIS A 44 7.70 -31.32 8.66
N ILE A 45 6.71 -31.77 7.89
CA ILE A 45 5.73 -32.77 8.31
C ILE A 45 5.97 -34.02 7.46
N SER A 46 6.48 -35.07 8.09
CA SER A 46 6.91 -36.29 7.39
C SER A 46 6.60 -37.55 8.17
N ASN A 47 6.65 -38.70 7.50
CA ASN A 47 6.58 -39.99 8.17
C ASN A 47 7.92 -40.39 8.80
N LEU A 48 7.92 -40.69 10.11
CA LEU A 48 9.13 -41.09 10.82
C LEU A 48 9.63 -42.44 10.28
N ASN A 49 10.85 -42.49 9.74
CA ASN A 49 11.47 -43.71 9.18
C ASN A 49 10.62 -44.42 8.12
N GLY A 50 9.77 -43.67 7.39
CA GLY A 50 8.85 -44.21 6.40
C GLY A 50 7.59 -44.90 6.98
N ASP A 51 7.42 -44.89 8.29
CA ASP A 51 6.25 -45.45 8.96
C ASP A 51 5.03 -44.53 8.82
N LYS A 52 4.03 -44.99 8.05
CA LYS A 52 2.85 -44.18 7.68
C LYS A 52 1.92 -43.88 8.85
N THR A 53 2.05 -44.60 9.96
CA THR A 53 1.28 -44.35 11.18
C THR A 53 1.91 -43.26 12.04
N LYS A 54 3.19 -42.96 11.83
CA LYS A 54 3.97 -42.04 12.65
C LYS A 54 4.25 -40.75 11.91
N ILE A 55 3.59 -39.67 12.32
CA ILE A 55 3.76 -38.34 11.73
C ILE A 55 4.71 -37.53 12.61
N ARG A 56 5.89 -37.24 12.10
CA ARG A 56 6.86 -36.30 12.69
C ARG A 56 6.57 -34.90 12.19
N ILE A 57 6.55 -33.93 13.10
CA ILE A 57 6.44 -32.50 12.81
C ILE A 57 7.68 -31.83 13.40
N SER A 58 8.55 -31.36 12.54
CA SER A 58 9.81 -30.69 12.90
C SER A 58 9.72 -29.21 12.60
N ILE A 59 10.31 -28.36 13.44
CA ILE A 59 10.39 -26.91 13.26
C ILE A 59 11.84 -26.43 13.31
N SER A 60 12.19 -25.53 12.40
CA SER A 60 13.50 -24.90 12.29
C SER A 60 13.36 -23.38 12.46
N LEU A 61 14.10 -22.83 13.41
CA LEU A 61 14.22 -21.42 13.72
C LEU A 61 15.71 -21.07 13.83
N LYS A 62 16.17 -20.09 13.03
CA LYS A 62 17.58 -19.68 13.03
C LYS A 62 18.09 -19.23 14.41
N PHE A 63 17.20 -18.68 15.22
CA PHE A 63 17.46 -18.11 16.54
C PHE A 63 17.06 -19.06 17.70
N TYR A 64 16.83 -20.35 17.44
CA TYR A 64 16.41 -21.29 18.49
C TYR A 64 17.41 -21.38 19.65
N LYS A 65 18.72 -21.32 19.37
CA LYS A 65 19.76 -21.36 20.41
C LYS A 65 19.62 -20.22 21.42
N GLU A 66 19.26 -19.03 20.95
CA GLU A 66 19.02 -17.87 21.82
C GLU A 66 17.80 -18.12 22.71
N LEU A 67 16.72 -18.70 22.17
CA LEU A 67 15.55 -19.10 22.97
C LEU A 67 15.91 -20.19 24.00
N GLN A 68 16.80 -21.12 23.63
CA GLN A 68 17.27 -22.20 24.50
C GLN A 68 17.98 -21.66 25.75
N GLU A 69 18.78 -20.60 25.61
CA GLU A 69 19.40 -19.88 26.75
C GLU A 69 18.36 -19.27 27.73
N HIS A 70 17.12 -19.14 27.28
CA HIS A 70 15.99 -18.62 28.05
C HIS A 70 14.94 -19.69 28.41
N GLY A 71 15.30 -20.98 28.34
CA GLY A 71 14.49 -22.07 28.91
C GLY A 71 13.47 -22.68 27.93
N ALA A 72 13.75 -22.62 26.62
CA ALA A 72 12.87 -23.19 25.61
C ALA A 72 12.67 -24.70 25.78
N ASP A 73 13.74 -25.46 26.07
CA ASP A 73 13.66 -26.92 26.16
C ASP A 73 12.80 -27.38 27.35
N GLU A 74 12.91 -26.73 28.50
CA GLU A 74 12.12 -27.03 29.70
C GLU A 74 10.64 -26.75 29.45
N LEU A 75 10.33 -25.61 28.81
CA LEU A 75 8.96 -25.28 28.45
C LEU A 75 8.40 -26.28 27.44
N LEU A 76 9.14 -26.60 26.38
CA LEU A 76 8.68 -27.56 25.37
C LEU A 76 8.50 -28.95 25.96
N LYS A 77 9.35 -29.38 26.89
CA LYS A 77 9.18 -30.64 27.62
C LYS A 77 7.92 -30.62 28.50
N ARG A 78 7.63 -29.50 29.18
CA ARG A 78 6.38 -29.29 29.93
C ARG A 78 5.15 -29.35 29.02
N GLU A 79 5.22 -28.72 27.85
CA GLU A 79 4.09 -28.61 26.94
C GLU A 79 3.83 -29.90 26.16
N TYR A 80 4.86 -30.51 25.57
CA TYR A 80 4.68 -31.63 24.65
C TYR A 80 4.91 -32.99 25.30
N GLY A 81 5.59 -33.07 26.46
CA GLY A 81 5.75 -34.30 27.22
C GLY A 81 6.27 -35.46 26.36
N SER A 82 5.49 -36.53 26.28
CA SER A 82 5.81 -37.74 25.49
C SER A 82 5.71 -37.55 23.98
N LEU A 83 5.12 -36.47 23.48
CA LEU A 83 5.08 -36.16 22.05
C LEU A 83 6.43 -35.65 21.57
N LEU A 84 7.28 -35.12 22.45
CA LEU A 84 8.59 -34.59 22.08
C LEU A 84 9.56 -35.75 21.78
N ILE A 85 10.22 -35.71 20.63
CA ILE A 85 11.24 -36.69 20.22
C ILE A 85 12.56 -36.01 19.92
N ALA A 86 13.60 -36.79 19.63
CA ALA A 86 14.87 -36.26 19.16
C ALA A 86 14.64 -35.39 17.90
N PRO A 87 15.22 -34.17 17.84
CA PRO A 87 15.09 -33.31 16.67
C PRO A 87 15.56 -33.99 15.39
N GLU A 88 14.83 -33.78 14.31
CA GLU A 88 15.25 -34.15 12.96
C GLU A 88 16.49 -33.36 12.54
N ASP A 89 17.38 -33.99 11.78
CA ASP A 89 18.56 -33.33 11.21
C ASP A 89 18.17 -32.07 10.42
N GLY A 90 18.76 -30.93 10.80
CA GLY A 90 18.46 -29.62 10.21
C GLY A 90 17.30 -28.86 10.87
N TYR A 91 16.63 -29.45 11.87
CA TYR A 91 15.55 -28.84 12.64
C TYR A 91 15.95 -28.72 14.12
N ASN A 92 15.22 -27.88 14.86
CA ASN A 92 15.52 -27.60 16.26
C ASN A 92 14.66 -28.40 17.24
N VAL A 93 13.39 -28.60 16.88
CA VAL A 93 12.40 -29.29 17.72
C VAL A 93 11.59 -30.21 16.84
N SER A 94 11.35 -31.44 17.30
CA SER A 94 10.49 -32.40 16.62
C SER A 94 9.48 -33.00 17.59
N VAL A 95 8.22 -33.05 17.16
CA VAL A 95 7.15 -33.76 17.86
C VAL A 95 6.65 -34.92 17.00
N LEU A 96 6.24 -36.00 17.65
CA LEU A 96 5.72 -37.21 17.03
C LEU A 96 4.25 -37.37 17.39
N PHE A 97 3.42 -37.57 16.37
CA PHE A 97 2.02 -37.94 16.52
C PHE A 97 1.82 -39.35 15.96
N ASP A 98 1.26 -40.24 16.77
CA ASP A 98 1.00 -41.63 16.42
C ASP A 98 -0.48 -41.84 16.06
N LEU A 99 -0.75 -42.26 14.82
CA LEU A 99 -2.09 -42.55 14.31
C LEU A 99 -2.67 -43.86 14.86
N GLU A 100 -1.86 -44.76 15.44
CA GLU A 100 -2.36 -45.98 16.10
C GLU A 100 -2.83 -45.70 17.53
N ASN A 101 -2.33 -44.64 18.16
CA ASN A 101 -2.65 -44.26 19.53
C ASN A 101 -3.20 -42.83 19.62
N ILE A 102 -4.30 -42.58 18.91
CA ILE A 102 -4.95 -41.26 18.87
C ILE A 102 -5.63 -40.97 20.22
N PRO A 103 -5.25 -39.91 20.94
CA PRO A 103 -5.91 -39.55 22.20
C PRO A 103 -7.35 -39.09 21.97
N SER A 104 -8.22 -39.29 22.96
CA SER A 104 -9.62 -38.84 22.91
C SER A 104 -9.73 -37.32 22.73
N ASP A 105 -8.80 -36.56 23.31
CA ASP A 105 -8.70 -35.10 23.20
C ASP A 105 -7.71 -34.64 22.09
N TRP A 106 -7.64 -35.39 20.99
CA TRP A 106 -6.79 -35.02 19.85
C TRP A 106 -7.01 -33.59 19.32
N PRO A 107 -8.22 -32.96 19.34
CA PRO A 107 -8.37 -31.60 18.83
C PRO A 107 -7.52 -30.59 19.59
N ASN A 108 -7.43 -30.71 20.93
CA ASN A 108 -6.58 -29.85 21.74
C ASN A 108 -5.10 -30.17 21.52
N VAL A 109 -4.74 -31.44 21.33
CA VAL A 109 -3.35 -31.84 21.01
C VAL A 109 -2.91 -31.23 19.67
N ILE A 110 -3.74 -31.30 18.63
CA ILE A 110 -3.44 -30.65 17.34
C ILE A 110 -3.26 -29.15 17.52
N LYS A 111 -4.19 -28.50 18.23
CA LYS A 111 -4.10 -27.06 18.48
C LYS A 111 -2.78 -26.69 19.18
N LYS A 112 -2.35 -27.53 20.13
CA LYS A 112 -1.07 -27.37 20.82
C LYS A 112 0.13 -27.54 19.89
N ILE A 113 0.09 -28.50 18.97
CA ILE A 113 1.11 -28.68 17.93
C ILE A 113 1.10 -27.51 16.93
N GLY A 114 -0.07 -26.98 16.58
CA GLY A 114 -0.21 -25.78 15.75
C GLY A 114 0.44 -24.54 16.37
N LEU A 115 0.56 -24.49 17.70
CA LEU A 115 1.23 -23.42 18.45
C LEU A 115 2.73 -23.65 18.67
N LEU A 116 3.38 -24.59 17.97
CA LEU A 116 4.79 -24.96 18.22
C LEU A 116 5.75 -23.77 18.15
N LYS A 117 5.64 -22.91 17.12
CA LYS A 117 6.40 -21.65 17.05
C LYS A 117 6.14 -20.75 18.27
N ARG A 118 4.87 -20.51 18.61
CA ARG A 118 4.47 -19.68 19.76
C ARG A 118 5.09 -20.22 21.05
N ASN A 119 5.05 -21.54 21.26
CA ASN A 119 5.59 -22.17 22.46
C ASN A 119 7.11 -22.08 22.53
N CYS A 120 7.84 -22.16 21.39
CA CYS A 120 9.27 -21.87 21.38
C CYS A 120 9.56 -20.45 21.91
N PHE A 121 8.81 -19.45 21.44
CA PHE A 121 8.93 -18.06 21.89
C PHE A 121 8.45 -17.82 23.33
N ALA A 122 7.49 -18.59 23.82
CA ALA A 122 6.86 -18.35 25.13
C ALA A 122 7.89 -18.38 26.28
N SER A 123 8.95 -19.18 26.16
CA SER A 123 9.98 -19.40 27.19
C SER A 123 10.64 -18.10 27.65
N VAL A 124 11.10 -17.28 26.69
CA VAL A 124 11.72 -15.99 27.01
C VAL A 124 10.74 -15.03 27.67
N PHE A 125 9.46 -15.05 27.32
CA PHE A 125 8.50 -14.18 28.00
C PHE A 125 8.17 -14.68 29.41
N GLU A 126 7.90 -15.97 29.57
CA GLU A 126 7.62 -16.57 30.89
C GLU A 126 8.77 -16.32 31.87
N LYS A 127 10.03 -16.52 31.44
CA LYS A 127 11.22 -16.27 32.27
C LYS A 127 11.26 -14.83 32.82
N TYR A 128 11.01 -13.83 31.98
CA TYR A 128 11.08 -12.42 32.40
C TYR A 128 9.82 -11.96 33.14
N PHE A 129 8.68 -12.59 32.89
CA PHE A 129 7.48 -12.37 33.70
C PHE A 129 7.69 -12.91 35.12
N ASP A 130 8.35 -14.06 35.25
CA ASP A 130 8.68 -14.65 36.54
C ASP A 130 9.74 -13.84 37.30
N PHE A 131 10.75 -13.29 36.61
CA PHE A 131 11.68 -12.33 37.24
C PHE A 131 10.96 -11.10 37.81
N GLN A 132 9.99 -10.54 37.06
CA GLN A 132 9.19 -9.42 37.55
C GLN A 132 8.29 -9.82 38.74
N GLU A 133 7.66 -11.00 38.68
CA GLU A 133 6.79 -11.53 39.74
C GLU A 133 7.57 -11.77 41.05
N ASN A 134 8.82 -12.24 40.95
CA ASN A 134 9.69 -12.50 42.10
C ASN A 134 10.44 -11.27 42.62
N GLY A 135 10.46 -10.16 41.86
CA GLY A 135 11.27 -8.99 42.18
C GLY A 135 12.77 -9.16 41.91
N ASP A 136 13.13 -10.08 41.00
CA ASP A 136 14.51 -10.35 40.59
C ASP A 136 15.02 -9.25 39.65
N GLU A 137 15.49 -8.14 40.21
CA GLU A 137 16.03 -7.02 39.42
C GLU A 137 17.47 -7.26 38.94
N GLY A 138 17.89 -6.49 37.92
CA GLY A 138 19.27 -6.48 37.45
C GLY A 138 19.68 -7.69 36.60
N GLN A 139 18.72 -8.56 36.26
CA GLN A 139 18.96 -9.70 35.36
C GLN A 139 19.38 -9.20 33.97
N LYS A 140 20.32 -9.92 33.34
CA LYS A 140 20.73 -9.64 31.97
C LYS A 140 19.51 -9.72 31.06
N ARG A 141 19.31 -8.71 30.21
CA ARG A 141 18.23 -8.71 29.20
C ARG A 141 18.39 -9.83 28.18
N ALA A 142 17.27 -10.30 27.64
CA ALA A 142 17.26 -11.22 26.52
C ALA A 142 17.47 -10.43 25.23
N VAL A 143 18.19 -11.02 24.29
CA VAL A 143 18.40 -10.49 22.94
C VAL A 143 18.10 -11.61 21.97
N ILE A 144 16.99 -11.50 21.24
CA ILE A 144 16.52 -12.52 20.30
C ILE A 144 16.53 -11.94 18.88
N HIS A 145 17.40 -12.46 18.02
CA HIS A 145 17.51 -12.11 16.60
C HIS A 145 16.47 -12.87 15.79
N TYR A 146 15.20 -12.53 16.01
CA TYR A 146 14.07 -13.24 15.40
C TYR A 146 14.05 -13.12 13.85
N ARG A 147 14.83 -12.20 13.27
CA ARG A 147 15.16 -12.16 11.83
C ARG A 147 16.60 -11.71 11.64
N ASP A 148 17.16 -11.95 10.45
CA ASP A 148 18.56 -11.61 10.12
C ASP A 148 18.92 -10.12 10.35
N ASP A 149 17.95 -9.22 10.26
CA ASP A 149 18.12 -7.77 10.44
C ASP A 149 17.16 -7.13 11.45
N GLU A 150 16.50 -7.92 12.29
CA GLU A 150 15.58 -7.46 13.33
C GLU A 150 15.82 -8.17 14.67
N THR A 151 15.67 -7.44 15.76
CA THR A 151 16.02 -7.93 17.10
C THR A 151 14.93 -7.59 18.11
N MET A 152 14.63 -8.51 19.02
CA MET A 152 13.72 -8.32 20.15
C MET A 152 14.52 -8.33 21.45
N TYR A 153 14.28 -7.34 22.30
CA TYR A 153 14.90 -7.21 23.61
C TYR A 153 13.84 -7.37 24.69
N VAL A 154 14.12 -8.17 25.72
CA VAL A 154 13.22 -8.36 26.86
C VAL A 154 13.97 -8.08 28.15
N GLU A 155 13.42 -7.19 28.98
CA GLU A 155 14.03 -6.79 30.26
C GLU A 155 12.96 -6.70 31.34
N ALA A 156 13.28 -7.19 32.54
CA ALA A 156 12.41 -7.15 33.71
C ALA A 156 12.92 -6.13 34.74
N LYS A 157 12.00 -5.40 35.35
CA LYS A 157 12.19 -4.55 36.54
C LYS A 157 11.15 -4.97 37.58
N ALA A 158 11.25 -4.53 38.84
CA ALA A 158 10.28 -4.97 39.86
C ALA A 158 8.82 -4.62 39.51
N ASP A 159 8.57 -3.49 38.87
CA ASP A 159 7.22 -2.99 38.59
C ASP A 159 6.70 -3.28 37.18
N ARG A 160 7.56 -3.75 36.26
CA ARG A 160 7.21 -3.90 34.83
C ARG A 160 8.16 -4.83 34.07
N VAL A 161 7.68 -5.35 32.95
CA VAL A 161 8.50 -5.99 31.91
C VAL A 161 8.48 -5.12 30.66
N THR A 162 9.65 -4.85 30.10
CA THR A 162 9.80 -4.05 28.88
C THR A 162 10.18 -4.96 27.72
N VAL A 163 9.41 -4.90 26.62
CA VAL A 163 9.69 -5.62 25.39
C VAL A 163 9.95 -4.61 24.28
N VAL A 164 11.14 -4.63 23.68
CA VAL A 164 11.51 -3.72 22.59
C VAL A 164 11.70 -4.51 21.31
N PHE A 165 10.96 -4.14 20.26
CA PHE A 165 11.16 -4.64 18.90
C PHE A 165 11.95 -3.62 18.08
N SER A 166 13.11 -4.03 17.58
CA SER A 166 13.85 -3.32 16.52
C SER A 166 13.44 -3.89 15.18
N THR A 167 12.44 -3.27 14.53
CA THR A 167 11.93 -3.70 13.22
C THR A 167 12.54 -2.86 12.10
N ARG A 168 12.80 -3.50 10.95
CA ARG A 168 13.23 -2.82 9.73
C ARG A 168 12.08 -2.64 8.74
N PHE A 169 12.01 -1.48 8.12
CA PHE A 169 11.11 -1.16 7.01
C PHE A 169 11.93 -1.13 5.72
N ARG A 170 11.65 -2.05 4.79
CA ARG A 170 12.41 -2.18 3.54
C ARG A 170 12.10 -1.06 2.55
N ASP A 171 10.89 -0.53 2.61
CA ASP A 171 10.37 0.52 1.74
C ASP A 171 10.28 1.82 2.55
N GLU A 172 10.72 2.93 1.96
CA GLU A 172 10.65 4.25 2.59
C GLU A 172 9.19 4.67 2.83
N ASP A 173 8.27 4.28 1.94
CA ASP A 173 6.84 4.54 2.12
C ASP A 173 6.26 3.77 3.33
N ASP A 174 6.76 2.55 3.58
CA ASP A 174 6.36 1.76 4.75
C ASP A 174 6.82 2.39 6.06
N VAL A 175 7.94 3.14 6.06
CA VAL A 175 8.37 3.93 7.22
C VAL A 175 7.33 5.01 7.54
N VAL A 176 6.84 5.73 6.52
CA VAL A 176 5.88 6.81 6.69
C VAL A 176 4.54 6.26 7.18
N ILE A 177 4.02 5.21 6.54
CA ILE A 177 2.77 4.56 6.97
C ILE A 177 2.94 3.97 8.37
N GLY A 178 4.06 3.30 8.63
CA GLY A 178 4.38 2.73 9.94
C GLY A 178 4.39 3.77 11.05
N LYS A 179 4.96 4.96 10.82
CA LYS A 179 4.93 6.08 11.77
C LYS A 179 3.50 6.48 12.15
N VAL A 180 2.57 6.50 11.19
CA VAL A 180 1.15 6.80 11.48
C VAL A 180 0.55 5.74 12.39
N PHE A 181 0.76 4.44 12.10
CA PHE A 181 0.30 3.36 12.99
C PHE A 181 0.91 3.45 14.40
N MET A 182 2.20 3.80 14.49
CA MET A 182 2.88 3.92 15.78
C MET A 182 2.39 5.11 16.60
N GLN A 183 2.05 6.22 15.94
CA GLN A 183 1.45 7.37 16.61
C GLN A 183 0.10 6.99 17.24
N GLU A 184 -0.75 6.27 16.51
CA GLU A 184 -2.04 5.79 17.03
C GLU A 184 -1.86 4.79 18.19
N LEU A 185 -0.89 3.87 18.10
CA LEU A 185 -0.59 2.94 19.20
C LEU A 185 -0.05 3.65 20.44
N LYS A 186 0.78 4.67 20.27
CA LYS A 186 1.29 5.50 21.37
C LYS A 186 0.14 6.22 22.10
N GLU A 187 -0.89 6.63 21.37
CA GLU A 187 -2.10 7.25 21.92
C GLU A 187 -3.17 6.21 22.33
N GLY A 188 -2.89 4.91 22.20
CA GLY A 188 -3.83 3.81 22.44
C GLY A 188 -4.41 3.75 23.86
N LEU A 189 -3.72 4.33 24.84
CA LEU A 189 -4.22 4.47 26.22
C LEU A 189 -5.50 5.34 26.31
N ARG A 190 -5.81 6.15 25.29
CA ARG A 190 -7.09 6.87 25.19
C ARG A 190 -8.27 5.94 24.97
N ALA A 191 -8.07 4.83 24.26
CA ALA A 191 -9.10 3.84 24.00
C ALA A 191 -9.21 2.82 25.14
N SER A 192 -8.09 2.46 25.77
CA SER A 192 -8.06 1.55 26.92
C SER A 192 -7.00 1.97 27.93
N HIS A 193 -7.45 2.54 29.05
CA HIS A 193 -6.58 2.98 30.14
C HIS A 193 -5.80 1.83 30.80
N THR A 194 -6.25 0.59 30.65
CA THR A 194 -5.61 -0.59 31.25
C THR A 194 -4.63 -1.29 30.32
N ALA A 195 -4.49 -0.85 29.06
CA ALA A 195 -3.59 -1.44 28.08
C ALA A 195 -2.10 -1.15 28.39
N PRO A 196 -1.16 -1.93 27.83
CA PRO A 196 0.26 -1.62 27.86
C PRO A 196 0.57 -0.27 27.20
N PRO A 197 1.33 0.64 27.83
CA PRO A 197 1.90 1.78 27.14
C PRO A 197 2.84 1.34 26.02
N VAL A 198 2.76 2.04 24.89
CA VAL A 198 3.63 1.83 23.72
C VAL A 198 4.43 3.10 23.47
N LEU A 199 5.75 2.94 23.32
CA LEU A 199 6.65 4.01 22.89
C LEU A 199 7.20 3.65 21.52
N PHE A 200 7.50 4.67 20.73
CA PHE A 200 8.11 4.52 19.42
C PHE A 200 9.27 5.50 19.27
N SER A 201 10.42 4.98 18.86
CA SER A 201 11.58 5.76 18.45
C SER A 201 11.94 5.40 17.02
N HIS A 202 12.14 6.42 16.19
CA HIS A 202 12.58 6.24 14.82
C HIS A 202 14.09 6.41 14.75
N ARG A 203 14.77 5.56 13.97
CA ARG A 203 16.21 5.58 13.72
C ARG A 203 17.09 5.24 14.91
N GLU A 204 16.89 5.89 16.04
CA GLU A 204 17.73 5.73 17.22
C GLU A 204 17.10 4.77 18.24
N PRO A 205 17.90 3.88 18.86
CA PRO A 205 17.43 3.04 19.94
C PRO A 205 17.05 3.87 21.17
N PRO A 206 16.07 3.40 21.97
CA PRO A 206 15.81 3.91 23.31
C PRO A 206 17.09 3.95 24.18
N ARG A 207 17.13 4.84 25.16
CA ARG A 207 18.32 5.06 26.02
C ARG A 207 18.80 3.76 26.68
N GLU A 208 17.87 2.88 27.02
CA GLU A 208 18.14 1.58 27.61
C GLU A 208 19.00 0.68 26.72
N LEU A 209 18.96 0.87 25.39
CA LEU A 209 19.64 0.07 24.38
C LEU A 209 20.89 0.74 23.77
N GLN A 210 21.28 1.94 24.22
CA GLN A 210 22.44 2.66 23.64
C GLN A 210 23.78 1.94 23.82
N ASN A 211 23.90 1.05 24.81
CA ASN A 211 25.12 0.28 25.09
C ASN A 211 25.08 -1.15 24.50
N THR A 212 24.14 -1.43 23.60
CA THR A 212 24.07 -2.73 22.89
C THR A 212 24.46 -2.57 21.44
N ASP A 213 24.42 -3.68 20.69
CA ASP A 213 24.57 -3.73 19.24
C ASP A 213 23.32 -3.22 18.48
N ALA A 214 22.48 -2.41 19.14
CA ALA A 214 21.27 -1.85 18.57
C ALA A 214 21.62 -0.90 17.40
N LYS A 215 21.04 -1.18 16.23
CA LYS A 215 21.36 -0.48 14.98
C LYS A 215 20.79 0.95 14.96
N VAL A 216 21.59 1.91 14.51
CA VAL A 216 21.12 3.27 14.19
C VAL A 216 20.98 3.39 12.67
N ASP A 217 19.75 3.41 12.16
CA ASP A 217 19.48 3.34 10.72
C ASP A 217 18.13 4.00 10.37
N ASN A 218 18.07 4.75 9.27
CA ASN A 218 16.85 5.49 8.86
C ASN A 218 15.66 4.58 8.56
N ASN A 219 15.89 3.30 8.28
CA ASN A 219 14.88 2.30 7.95
C ASN A 219 14.54 1.43 9.16
N VAL A 220 15.06 1.75 10.35
CA VAL A 220 14.78 1.04 11.59
C VAL A 220 13.83 1.84 12.48
N GLY A 221 12.88 1.13 13.08
CA GLY A 221 12.00 1.65 14.11
C GLY A 221 12.06 0.76 15.36
N TYR A 222 12.15 1.41 16.51
CA TYR A 222 12.10 0.76 17.82
C TYR A 222 10.71 0.94 18.41
N VAL A 223 10.03 -0.17 18.68
CA VAL A 223 8.72 -0.18 19.35
C VAL A 223 8.88 -0.81 20.72
N THR A 224 8.57 -0.05 21.77
CA THR A 224 8.71 -0.50 23.16
C THR A 224 7.34 -0.69 23.78
N PHE A 225 7.05 -1.91 24.25
CA PHE A 225 5.90 -2.24 25.06
C PHE A 225 6.29 -2.28 26.53
N VAL A 226 5.50 -1.61 27.37
CA VAL A 226 5.64 -1.64 28.82
C VAL A 226 4.52 -2.49 29.41
N LEU A 227 4.86 -3.70 29.84
CA LEU A 227 3.93 -4.65 30.44
C LEU A 227 3.98 -4.52 31.97
N PHE A 228 2.82 -4.46 32.62
CA PHE A 228 2.67 -4.35 34.08
C PHE A 228 2.18 -5.68 34.64
N PRO A 229 2.18 -5.89 35.98
CA PRO A 229 1.70 -7.12 36.61
C PRO A 229 0.35 -7.64 36.08
N ARG A 230 -0.59 -6.73 35.76
CA ARG A 230 -1.88 -7.09 35.15
C ARG A 230 -1.77 -7.79 33.79
N HIS A 231 -0.69 -7.57 33.05
CA HIS A 231 -0.40 -8.18 31.74
C HIS A 231 0.46 -9.45 31.87
N THR A 232 1.30 -9.54 32.92
CA THR A 232 2.30 -10.62 33.11
C THR A 232 1.86 -11.70 34.10
N ALA A 233 0.76 -11.45 34.83
CA ALA A 233 0.19 -12.39 35.80
C ALA A 233 -0.11 -13.77 35.18
N ARG A 234 -0.09 -14.81 36.02
CA ARG A 234 -0.30 -16.23 35.62
C ARG A 234 -1.58 -16.46 34.83
N ASN A 235 -2.64 -15.72 35.11
CA ASN A 235 -3.94 -15.83 34.45
C ASN A 235 -4.04 -15.07 33.12
N THR A 236 -3.16 -14.10 32.84
CA THR A 236 -3.23 -13.25 31.62
C THR A 236 -2.03 -13.42 30.69
N ARG A 237 -0.92 -13.98 31.17
CA ARG A 237 0.33 -14.09 30.43
C ARG A 237 0.21 -14.81 29.10
N ASP A 238 -0.60 -15.86 28.99
CA ASP A 238 -0.74 -16.59 27.73
C ASP A 238 -1.30 -15.72 26.61
N ASN A 239 -2.31 -14.92 26.92
CA ASN A 239 -2.90 -13.98 25.97
C ASN A 239 -1.92 -12.84 25.64
N THR A 240 -1.20 -12.33 26.63
CA THR A 240 -0.15 -11.33 26.40
C THR A 240 0.93 -11.86 25.47
N ILE A 241 1.41 -13.09 25.69
CA ILE A 241 2.40 -13.77 24.84
C ILE A 241 1.84 -13.93 23.43
N ASN A 242 0.59 -14.39 23.28
CA ASN A 242 -0.08 -14.56 21.99
C ASN A 242 -0.09 -13.27 21.15
N LEU A 243 -0.35 -12.12 21.79
CA LEU A 243 -0.39 -10.84 21.10
C LEU A 243 1.02 -10.28 20.83
N ILE A 244 1.89 -10.30 21.83
CA ILE A 244 3.19 -9.63 21.75
C ILE A 244 4.13 -10.32 20.76
N HIS A 245 4.15 -11.65 20.68
CA HIS A 245 5.02 -12.36 19.73
C HIS A 245 4.56 -12.18 18.27
N MET A 246 3.27 -11.86 18.05
CA MET A 246 2.72 -11.58 16.72
C MET A 246 2.75 -10.10 16.33
N PHE A 247 3.15 -9.20 17.24
CA PHE A 247 3.06 -7.75 17.04
C PHE A 247 3.77 -7.29 15.75
N ARG A 248 4.99 -7.75 15.51
CA ARG A 248 5.74 -7.36 14.31
C ARG A 248 5.00 -7.76 13.03
N HIS A 249 4.42 -8.96 12.99
CA HIS A 249 3.63 -9.41 11.84
C HIS A 249 2.34 -8.63 11.69
N TYR A 250 1.66 -8.36 12.81
CA TYR A 250 0.47 -7.52 12.84
C TYR A 250 0.74 -6.15 12.20
N LEU A 251 1.83 -5.48 12.62
CA LEU A 251 2.20 -4.18 12.07
C LEU A 251 2.45 -4.25 10.55
N HIS A 252 3.32 -5.16 10.11
CA HIS A 252 3.68 -5.28 8.69
C HIS A 252 2.53 -5.76 7.82
N TYR A 253 1.61 -6.56 8.36
CA TYR A 253 0.38 -6.97 7.71
C TYR A 253 -0.54 -5.77 7.48
N HIS A 254 -0.80 -4.97 8.53
CA HIS A 254 -1.70 -3.82 8.44
C HIS A 254 -1.15 -2.69 7.59
N ILE A 255 0.16 -2.49 7.53
CA ILE A 255 0.78 -1.58 6.56
C ILE A 255 0.43 -2.02 5.13
N LYS A 256 0.58 -3.31 4.80
CA LYS A 256 0.25 -3.84 3.47
C LYS A 256 -1.25 -3.74 3.18
N CYS A 257 -2.12 -4.04 4.14
CA CYS A 257 -3.57 -3.88 4.01
C CYS A 257 -3.96 -2.42 3.78
N SER A 258 -3.31 -1.47 4.46
CA SER A 258 -3.52 -0.03 4.25
C SER A 258 -3.15 0.38 2.82
N LYS A 259 -1.99 -0.06 2.30
CA LYS A 259 -1.62 0.16 0.89
C LYS A 259 -2.65 -0.41 -0.08
N ALA A 260 -3.12 -1.64 0.15
CA ALA A 260 -4.14 -2.26 -0.69
C ALA A 260 -5.47 -1.47 -0.66
N TYR A 261 -5.85 -0.93 0.48
CA TYR A 261 -7.03 -0.07 0.62
C TYR A 261 -6.85 1.27 -0.12
N ILE A 262 -5.69 1.91 -0.01
CA ILE A 262 -5.35 3.11 -0.78
C ILE A 262 -5.43 2.82 -2.28
N HIS A 263 -4.91 1.67 -2.74
CA HIS A 263 -5.05 1.25 -4.14
C HIS A 263 -6.52 1.12 -4.58
N SER A 264 -7.39 0.58 -3.72
CA SER A 264 -8.83 0.51 -4.00
C SER A 264 -9.44 1.91 -4.18
N ARG A 265 -9.09 2.85 -3.29
CA ARG A 265 -9.55 4.25 -3.37
C ARG A 265 -9.03 4.96 -4.63
N MET A 266 -7.77 4.74 -4.99
CA MET A 266 -7.20 5.27 -6.23
C MET A 266 -7.94 4.74 -7.46
N ARG A 267 -8.20 3.43 -7.54
CA ARG A 267 -8.96 2.84 -8.67
C ARG A 267 -10.37 3.41 -8.77
N ALA A 268 -11.08 3.55 -7.65
CA ALA A 268 -12.40 4.15 -7.63
C ALA A 268 -12.37 5.59 -8.18
N LYS A 269 -11.41 6.40 -7.72
CA LYS A 269 -11.27 7.78 -8.18
C LYS A 269 -10.87 7.87 -9.65
N THR A 270 -9.97 7.01 -10.12
CA THR A 270 -9.61 6.91 -11.54
C THR A 270 -10.82 6.52 -12.40
N SER A 271 -11.65 5.58 -11.93
CA SER A 271 -12.90 5.22 -12.64
C SER A 271 -13.83 6.42 -12.78
N ASP A 272 -13.96 7.24 -11.74
CA ASP A 272 -14.76 8.47 -11.81
C ASP A 272 -14.18 9.49 -12.79
N PHE A 273 -12.85 9.66 -12.80
CA PHE A 273 -12.20 10.52 -13.80
C PHE A 273 -12.39 10.02 -15.23
N LEU A 274 -12.31 8.70 -15.46
CA LEU A 274 -12.58 8.12 -16.78
C LEU A 274 -14.02 8.31 -17.23
N LYS A 275 -15.00 8.24 -16.31
CA LYS A 275 -16.41 8.55 -16.65
C LYS A 275 -16.56 10.00 -17.09
N VAL A 276 -15.91 10.95 -16.40
CA VAL A 276 -15.91 12.36 -16.79
C VAL A 276 -15.27 12.55 -18.16
N LEU A 277 -14.12 11.90 -18.41
CA LEU A 277 -13.42 11.95 -19.69
C LEU A 277 -14.25 11.35 -20.83
N ASN A 278 -14.90 10.20 -20.61
CA ASN A 278 -15.74 9.55 -21.62
C ASN A 278 -17.00 10.37 -21.92
N ARG A 279 -17.61 11.02 -20.92
CA ARG A 279 -18.71 11.99 -21.16
C ARG A 279 -18.25 13.18 -21.97
N ALA A 280 -16.97 13.54 -21.88
CA ALA A 280 -16.41 14.63 -22.64
C ALA A 280 -16.02 14.26 -24.08
N ARG A 281 -16.09 12.97 -24.47
CA ARG A 281 -15.89 12.57 -25.87
C ARG A 281 -17.11 13.02 -26.69
N PRO A 282 -16.91 13.77 -27.78
CA PRO A 282 -18.01 14.11 -28.67
C PRO A 282 -18.59 12.81 -29.25
N GLU A 283 -19.92 12.69 -29.29
CA GLU A 283 -20.56 11.68 -30.13
C GLU A 283 -20.08 11.92 -31.58
N ASN A 284 -19.80 10.86 -32.34
CA ASN A 284 -19.52 10.95 -33.77
C ASN A 284 -20.79 11.36 -34.53
N LYS A 285 -21.25 12.59 -34.29
CA LYS A 285 -22.17 13.28 -35.18
C LYS A 285 -21.30 14.17 -36.06
N SER A 286 -21.44 13.95 -37.36
CA SER A 286 -20.91 14.80 -38.43
C SER A 286 -21.18 16.26 -38.10
N THR A 287 -20.23 16.92 -37.45
CA THR A 287 -20.25 18.35 -37.16
C THR A 287 -19.10 18.91 -37.95
N ASP A 288 -19.40 19.82 -38.88
CA ASP A 288 -18.44 20.42 -39.78
C ASP A 288 -17.38 21.16 -38.97
N LYS A 289 -16.23 20.50 -38.89
CA LYS A 289 -15.08 20.90 -38.11
C LYS A 289 -14.13 21.61 -39.06
N LYS A 290 -14.08 22.94 -39.01
CA LYS A 290 -13.31 23.76 -39.96
C LYS A 290 -12.07 24.36 -39.32
N THR A 291 -10.92 24.18 -39.97
CA THR A 291 -9.66 24.89 -39.66
C THR A 291 -9.51 26.02 -40.66
N ILE A 292 -9.03 27.20 -40.27
CA ILE A 292 -8.79 28.30 -41.21
C ILE A 292 -7.29 28.63 -41.24
N THR A 293 -6.71 28.55 -42.44
CA THR A 293 -5.30 28.86 -42.71
C THR A 293 -5.17 30.18 -43.47
N ASN A 294 -3.95 30.71 -43.58
CA ASN A 294 -3.67 31.97 -44.28
C ASN A 294 -4.51 33.18 -43.82
N VAL A 295 -4.78 33.29 -42.52
CA VAL A 295 -5.62 34.36 -41.97
C VAL A 295 -4.95 35.73 -42.14
N GLN A 296 -5.67 36.68 -42.76
CA GLN A 296 -5.16 38.01 -43.11
C GLN A 296 -5.64 39.12 -42.16
N ASN A 297 -6.68 38.87 -41.35
CA ASN A 297 -7.33 39.89 -40.51
C ASN A 297 -7.28 39.58 -39.00
N ALA A 298 -6.26 38.84 -38.52
CA ALA A 298 -6.15 38.41 -37.12
C ALA A 298 -6.26 39.55 -36.08
N SER A 299 -5.65 40.70 -36.36
CA SER A 299 -5.71 41.88 -35.48
C SER A 299 -7.12 42.48 -35.36
N ASP A 300 -7.92 42.39 -36.43
CA ASP A 300 -9.31 42.86 -36.45
C ASP A 300 -10.22 41.90 -35.68
N LEU A 301 -10.08 40.60 -35.96
CA LEU A 301 -10.77 39.52 -35.26
C LEU A 301 -10.55 39.57 -33.74
N ARG A 302 -9.31 39.83 -33.30
CA ARG A 302 -8.99 39.99 -31.88
C ARG A 302 -9.72 41.18 -31.25
N LYS A 303 -9.84 42.31 -31.96
CA LYS A 303 -10.58 43.48 -31.45
C LYS A 303 -12.06 43.16 -31.30
N LYS A 304 -12.66 42.51 -32.30
CA LYS A 304 -14.07 42.09 -32.28
C LYS A 304 -14.40 41.11 -31.14
N ILE A 305 -13.49 40.18 -30.82
CA ILE A 305 -13.64 39.32 -29.63
C ILE A 305 -13.57 40.13 -28.33
N MET A 306 -12.65 41.10 -28.25
CA MET A 306 -12.48 41.91 -27.03
C MET A 306 -13.63 42.89 -26.81
N SER A 307 -14.26 43.39 -27.88
CA SER A 307 -15.47 44.21 -27.81
C SER A 307 -16.76 43.39 -27.59
N GLY A 308 -16.70 42.07 -27.77
CA GLY A 308 -17.85 41.17 -27.63
C GLY A 308 -18.75 41.10 -28.86
N GLU A 309 -18.29 41.60 -30.01
CA GLU A 309 -19.02 41.54 -31.28
C GLU A 309 -19.07 40.12 -31.87
N LEU A 310 -18.11 39.25 -31.52
CA LEU A 310 -18.07 37.86 -31.95
C LEU A 310 -18.22 36.90 -30.77
N GLU A 311 -19.27 36.07 -30.81
CA GLU A 311 -19.52 34.99 -29.84
C GLU A 311 -18.80 33.70 -30.26
N CYS A 312 -17.47 33.73 -30.23
CA CYS A 312 -16.65 32.56 -30.55
C CYS A 312 -15.33 32.55 -29.79
N CYS A 313 -14.63 31.42 -29.87
CA CYS A 313 -13.28 31.25 -29.37
C CYS A 313 -12.33 30.92 -30.53
N PHE A 314 -11.36 31.80 -30.79
CA PHE A 314 -10.26 31.49 -31.69
C PHE A 314 -9.10 30.83 -30.94
N VAL A 315 -8.69 29.65 -31.39
CA VAL A 315 -7.66 28.83 -30.77
C VAL A 315 -6.45 28.69 -31.68
N ASN A 316 -5.25 28.76 -31.11
CA ASN A 316 -3.99 28.51 -31.81
C ASN A 316 -3.84 27.00 -32.12
N PRO A 317 -3.90 26.58 -33.40
CA PRO A 317 -3.82 25.16 -33.79
C PRO A 317 -2.48 24.50 -33.48
N GLN A 318 -1.38 25.26 -33.37
CA GLN A 318 -0.04 24.69 -33.10
C GLN A 318 0.03 23.96 -31.75
N LEU A 319 -0.87 24.27 -30.82
CA LEU A 319 -0.93 23.65 -29.49
C LEU A 319 -2.05 22.61 -29.33
N ILE A 320 -2.72 22.22 -30.43
CA ILE A 320 -3.86 21.30 -30.41
C ILE A 320 -3.49 20.02 -31.17
N LEU A 321 -3.29 18.91 -30.45
CA LEU A 321 -2.89 17.64 -31.08
C LEU A 321 -4.05 16.93 -31.77
N ASP A 322 -5.24 17.01 -31.18
CA ASP A 322 -6.45 16.32 -31.64
C ASP A 322 -7.68 17.15 -31.24
N PRO A 323 -8.75 17.20 -32.05
CA PRO A 323 -9.97 17.92 -31.72
C PRO A 323 -10.58 17.51 -30.37
N PHE A 324 -10.37 16.27 -29.92
CA PHE A 324 -10.81 15.81 -28.61
C PHE A 324 -10.28 16.67 -27.46
N GLN A 325 -9.07 17.23 -27.58
CA GLN A 325 -8.48 18.18 -26.61
C GLN A 325 -9.39 19.40 -26.41
N LEU A 326 -9.93 19.94 -27.49
CA LEU A 326 -10.83 21.09 -27.48
C LEU A 326 -12.17 20.75 -26.82
N VAL A 327 -12.73 19.59 -27.14
CA VAL A 327 -14.01 19.15 -26.59
C VAL A 327 -13.93 18.90 -25.09
N VAL A 328 -12.82 18.33 -24.60
CA VAL A 328 -12.60 18.16 -23.16
C VAL A 328 -12.57 19.51 -22.45
N SER A 329 -11.89 20.51 -23.04
CA SER A 329 -11.86 21.86 -22.50
C SER A 329 -13.23 22.54 -22.52
N ALA A 330 -13.98 22.40 -23.61
CA ALA A 330 -15.34 22.92 -23.77
C ALA A 330 -16.33 22.32 -22.76
N ASN A 331 -16.36 20.99 -22.63
CA ASN A 331 -17.20 20.32 -21.65
C ASN A 331 -16.87 20.75 -20.22
N LYS A 332 -15.57 20.91 -19.91
CA LYS A 332 -15.13 21.41 -18.61
C LYS A 332 -15.61 22.84 -18.35
N ALA A 333 -15.49 23.74 -19.33
CA ALA A 333 -15.98 25.10 -19.25
C ALA A 333 -17.51 25.18 -19.05
N LEU A 334 -18.28 24.26 -19.63
CA LEU A 334 -19.74 24.23 -19.50
C LEU A 334 -20.24 23.62 -18.18
N THR A 335 -19.43 22.79 -17.51
CA THR A 335 -19.86 22.03 -16.32
C THR A 335 -19.52 22.73 -15.01
N VAL A 336 -18.52 23.61 -15.00
CA VAL A 336 -18.01 24.29 -13.80
C VAL A 336 -18.44 25.76 -13.82
N GLU A 337 -18.69 26.37 -12.66
CA GLU A 337 -18.91 27.82 -12.59
C GLU A 337 -17.70 28.56 -13.20
N ASN A 338 -17.98 29.41 -14.20
CA ASN A 338 -16.96 30.12 -14.96
C ASN A 338 -16.12 31.00 -14.04
N ARG A 339 -14.80 30.81 -14.07
CA ARG A 339 -13.83 31.70 -13.38
C ARG A 339 -13.47 32.90 -14.25
N THR A 340 -13.72 32.80 -15.55
CA THR A 340 -13.49 33.84 -16.55
C THR A 340 -14.80 34.53 -16.96
N LYS A 341 -14.69 35.60 -17.77
CA LYS A 341 -15.82 36.46 -18.14
C LYS A 341 -16.84 35.77 -19.04
N THR A 342 -16.40 34.87 -19.92
CA THR A 342 -17.26 34.15 -20.86
C THR A 342 -16.90 32.67 -20.91
N VAL A 343 -17.83 31.83 -21.34
CA VAL A 343 -17.57 30.40 -21.57
C VAL A 343 -16.42 30.22 -22.58
N PHE A 344 -16.33 31.05 -23.61
CA PHE A 344 -15.25 31.02 -24.61
C PHE A 344 -13.87 31.30 -24.01
N THR A 345 -13.75 32.28 -23.09
CA THR A 345 -12.49 32.51 -22.36
C THR A 345 -12.18 31.38 -21.38
N GLU A 346 -13.21 30.71 -20.85
CA GLU A 346 -13.06 29.57 -19.96
C GLU A 346 -12.49 28.35 -20.70
N ILE A 347 -12.88 28.15 -21.96
CA ILE A 347 -12.30 27.12 -22.84
C ILE A 347 -10.80 27.33 -23.02
N LEU A 348 -10.38 28.55 -23.37
CA LEU A 348 -8.95 28.87 -23.50
C LEU A 348 -8.20 28.72 -22.17
N PHE A 349 -8.84 29.12 -21.08
CA PHE A 349 -8.29 28.92 -19.75
C PHE A 349 -8.05 27.44 -19.47
N ASN A 350 -9.05 26.58 -19.70
CA ASN A 350 -8.99 25.15 -19.41
C ASN A 350 -8.01 24.38 -20.29
N LEU A 351 -7.72 24.84 -21.51
CA LEU A 351 -6.67 24.26 -22.36
C LEU A 351 -5.28 24.37 -21.72
N SER A 352 -5.02 25.40 -20.91
CA SER A 352 -3.72 25.54 -20.24
C SER A 352 -3.70 24.86 -18.87
N ILE A 353 -2.55 24.25 -18.53
CA ILE A 353 -2.26 23.80 -17.15
C ILE A 353 -2.05 24.97 -16.18
N SER A 354 -1.85 26.19 -16.68
CA SER A 354 -1.65 27.40 -15.88
C SER A 354 -2.95 27.85 -15.20
N LYS A 355 -2.86 28.20 -13.90
CA LYS A 355 -3.94 28.88 -13.17
C LYS A 355 -4.00 30.40 -13.44
N ASN A 356 -3.05 30.95 -14.19
CA ASN A 356 -3.06 32.35 -14.62
C ASN A 356 -3.87 32.53 -15.91
N ILE A 357 -5.00 33.23 -15.82
CA ILE A 357 -5.95 33.44 -16.93
C ILE A 357 -5.26 34.12 -18.12
N SER A 358 -4.59 35.26 -17.90
CA SER A 358 -3.96 36.03 -18.98
C SER A 358 -2.93 35.20 -19.76
N LYS A 359 -2.13 34.40 -19.04
CA LYS A 359 -1.14 33.51 -19.67
C LYS A 359 -1.82 32.44 -20.53
N SER A 360 -2.91 31.85 -20.06
CA SER A 360 -3.67 30.84 -20.82
C SER A 360 -4.26 31.43 -22.10
N LEU A 361 -4.86 32.62 -22.02
CA LEU A 361 -5.44 33.32 -23.17
C LEU A 361 -4.37 33.71 -24.21
N GLN A 362 -3.21 34.20 -23.77
CA GLN A 362 -2.11 34.53 -24.66
C GLN A 362 -1.49 33.30 -25.34
N GLN A 363 -1.44 32.17 -24.63
CA GLN A 363 -0.80 30.96 -25.12
C GLN A 363 -1.70 30.20 -26.11
N PHE A 364 -2.98 30.06 -25.80
CA PHE A 364 -3.92 29.24 -26.58
C PHE A 364 -4.87 30.05 -27.46
N GLY A 365 -5.01 31.35 -27.24
CA GLY A 365 -5.92 32.20 -28.02
C GLY A 365 -5.28 32.85 -29.24
N ILE A 366 -6.05 33.70 -29.94
CA ILE A 366 -5.60 34.49 -31.09
C ILE A 366 -4.55 35.54 -30.70
N THR A 367 -3.56 35.70 -31.57
CA THR A 367 -2.56 36.78 -31.53
C THR A 367 -2.61 37.58 -32.83
N ASP A 368 -2.10 38.82 -32.82
CA ASP A 368 -2.16 39.72 -34.00
C ASP A 368 -1.36 39.17 -35.20
N THR A 369 -0.48 38.19 -34.96
CA THR A 369 0.40 37.57 -35.96
C THR A 369 -0.04 36.15 -36.34
N CYS A 370 -1.19 35.67 -35.87
CA CYS A 370 -1.68 34.32 -36.19
C CYS A 370 -1.95 34.18 -37.69
N LYS A 371 -1.39 33.13 -38.30
CA LYS A 371 -1.65 32.72 -39.69
C LYS A 371 -2.66 31.58 -39.78
N ASP A 372 -2.74 30.74 -38.75
CA ASP A 372 -3.62 29.59 -38.67
C ASP A 372 -4.46 29.70 -37.39
N LEU A 373 -5.76 29.44 -37.51
CA LEU A 373 -6.72 29.59 -36.41
C LEU A 373 -7.77 28.47 -36.47
N LEU A 374 -8.14 27.98 -35.30
CA LEU A 374 -9.32 27.13 -35.11
C LEU A 374 -10.46 27.99 -34.56
N VAL A 375 -11.64 27.87 -35.15
CA VAL A 375 -12.83 28.57 -34.69
C VAL A 375 -13.69 27.61 -33.88
N LEU A 376 -13.95 27.94 -32.62
CA LEU A 376 -14.87 27.19 -31.77
C LEU A 376 -16.10 28.05 -31.47
N THR A 377 -17.26 27.50 -31.79
CA THR A 377 -18.57 28.06 -31.45
C THR A 377 -19.31 27.07 -30.56
N ILE A 378 -20.25 27.56 -29.75
CA ILE A 378 -21.14 26.72 -28.93
C ILE A 378 -22.56 27.01 -29.40
N THR A 379 -23.14 26.12 -30.18
CA THR A 379 -24.51 26.27 -30.69
C THR A 379 -25.47 25.36 -29.93
N LYS A 380 -26.70 25.82 -29.72
CA LYS A 380 -27.80 24.99 -29.17
C LYS A 380 -28.58 24.23 -30.26
N ASN A 381 -28.48 24.67 -31.52
CA ASN A 381 -29.10 24.10 -32.72
C ASN A 381 -28.07 24.06 -33.86
N ASP A 382 -28.27 23.20 -34.88
CA ASP A 382 -27.38 23.00 -36.04
C ASP A 382 -27.26 24.21 -37.01
N SER A 383 -27.70 25.40 -36.61
CA SER A 383 -27.47 26.63 -37.38
C SER A 383 -26.00 27.06 -37.21
N GLU A 384 -25.19 26.85 -38.25
CA GLU A 384 -23.83 27.37 -38.36
C GLU A 384 -23.85 28.89 -38.09
N GLY A 385 -23.13 29.33 -37.07
CA GLY A 385 -22.98 30.75 -36.79
C GLY A 385 -22.17 31.41 -37.91
N ASP A 386 -22.60 32.60 -38.34
CA ASP A 386 -22.01 33.49 -39.36
C ASP A 386 -20.54 33.91 -39.11
N VAL A 387 -19.88 33.34 -38.11
CA VAL A 387 -18.54 33.74 -37.61
C VAL A 387 -17.42 33.43 -38.60
N CYS A 388 -17.52 32.31 -39.35
CA CYS A 388 -16.49 31.96 -40.33
C CYS A 388 -16.43 32.98 -41.48
N ASN A 389 -17.55 33.63 -41.83
CA ASN A 389 -17.60 34.65 -42.88
C ASN A 389 -16.82 35.93 -42.53
N GLU A 390 -16.56 36.17 -41.24
CA GLU A 390 -15.76 37.30 -40.76
C GLU A 390 -14.25 37.03 -40.84
N VAL A 391 -13.83 35.77 -41.04
CA VAL A 391 -12.43 35.38 -41.11
C VAL A 391 -11.95 35.41 -42.56
N LYS A 392 -10.96 36.26 -42.86
CA LYS A 392 -10.32 36.32 -44.18
C LYS A 392 -9.18 35.30 -44.24
N GLY A 393 -9.48 34.07 -44.67
CA GLY A 393 -8.51 32.98 -44.84
C GLY A 393 -9.11 31.81 -45.61
N ASP A 394 -8.35 30.72 -45.72
CA ASP A 394 -8.73 29.51 -46.45
C ASP A 394 -9.27 28.46 -45.47
N GLU A 395 -10.54 28.05 -45.64
CA GLU A 395 -11.14 26.94 -44.90
C GLU A 395 -10.55 25.60 -45.36
N VAL A 396 -10.03 24.82 -44.41
CA VAL A 396 -9.42 23.51 -44.64
C VAL A 396 -9.95 22.47 -43.65
N ASP A 397 -9.86 21.20 -44.04
CA ASP A 397 -10.28 20.07 -43.20
C ASP A 397 -9.42 19.96 -41.92
N MET A 398 -10.00 19.41 -40.84
CA MET A 398 -9.27 19.17 -39.59
C MET A 398 -8.14 18.14 -39.69
N GLU A 399 -8.05 17.35 -40.76
CA GLU A 399 -6.89 16.47 -40.98
C GLU A 399 -5.57 17.24 -41.07
N VAL A 400 -5.59 18.50 -41.54
CA VAL A 400 -4.43 19.40 -41.63
C VAL A 400 -3.87 19.76 -40.25
N LEU A 401 -4.65 19.56 -39.17
CA LEU A 401 -4.19 19.79 -37.80
C LEU A 401 -2.92 18.99 -37.47
N LYS A 402 -2.77 17.78 -38.03
CA LYS A 402 -1.58 16.94 -37.83
C LYS A 402 -0.31 17.57 -38.40
N GLU A 403 -0.44 18.42 -39.41
CA GLU A 403 0.66 19.12 -40.07
C GLU A 403 0.99 20.44 -39.39
N ILE A 404 0.00 21.12 -38.82
CA ILE A 404 0.15 22.42 -38.13
C ILE A 404 0.62 22.24 -36.67
N SER A 405 0.29 21.11 -36.04
CA SER A 405 0.61 20.83 -34.63
C SER A 405 2.11 20.81 -34.36
N ASP A 406 2.57 21.62 -33.39
CA ASP A 406 3.95 21.57 -32.89
C ASP A 406 4.02 20.65 -31.67
N VAL A 407 4.40 19.39 -31.92
CA VAL A 407 4.55 18.36 -30.89
C VAL A 407 5.54 18.77 -29.79
N MET A 408 6.61 19.49 -30.12
CA MET A 408 7.58 19.95 -29.11
C MET A 408 7.01 21.06 -28.24
N ALA A 409 6.31 22.03 -28.85
CA ALA A 409 5.63 23.08 -28.12
C ALA A 409 4.52 22.53 -27.21
N ILE A 410 3.77 21.52 -27.67
CA ILE A 410 2.75 20.82 -26.89
C ILE A 410 3.39 20.11 -25.69
N LYS A 411 4.42 19.28 -25.90
CA LYS A 411 5.14 18.60 -24.80
C LYS A 411 5.65 19.60 -23.76
N LYS A 412 6.19 20.74 -24.21
CA LYS A 412 6.66 21.82 -23.33
C LYS A 412 5.52 22.50 -22.58
N ALA A 413 4.42 22.81 -23.27
CA ALA A 413 3.25 23.48 -22.70
C ALA A 413 2.60 22.63 -21.60
N TYR A 414 2.56 21.31 -21.79
CA TYR A 414 1.97 20.37 -20.84
C TYR A 414 3.01 19.72 -19.91
N LYS A 415 4.30 20.01 -20.01
CA LYS A 415 5.36 19.36 -19.20
C LYS A 415 5.32 17.83 -19.29
N VAL A 416 5.21 17.28 -20.51
CA VAL A 416 5.25 15.83 -20.78
C VAL A 416 6.71 15.41 -20.95
N GLY A 417 7.15 14.42 -20.17
CA GLY A 417 8.54 13.96 -20.13
C GLY A 417 8.73 12.58 -20.78
N PRO A 418 9.99 12.18 -21.12
CA PRO A 418 10.28 10.96 -21.86
C PRO A 418 9.92 9.67 -21.11
N LYS A 419 9.88 9.70 -19.76
CA LYS A 419 9.44 8.54 -18.96
C LYS A 419 7.93 8.29 -19.07
N GLU A 420 7.13 9.34 -19.19
CA GLU A 420 5.67 9.25 -19.28
C GLU A 420 5.25 8.64 -20.63
N GLU A 421 5.98 8.96 -21.70
CA GLU A 421 5.75 8.45 -23.05
C GLU A 421 5.90 6.92 -23.18
N GLN A 422 6.53 6.26 -22.20
CA GLN A 422 6.63 4.79 -22.16
C GLN A 422 5.33 4.12 -21.73
N TYR A 423 4.43 4.86 -21.07
CA TYR A 423 3.24 4.30 -20.42
C TYR A 423 1.91 4.90 -20.93
N THR A 424 1.94 6.03 -21.64
CA THR A 424 0.73 6.69 -22.15
C THR A 424 0.99 7.50 -23.43
N THR A 425 -0.08 7.81 -24.18
CA THR A 425 0.02 8.62 -25.39
C THR A 425 0.14 10.11 -25.05
N LEU A 426 0.67 10.91 -25.98
CA LEU A 426 0.74 12.36 -25.80
C LEU A 426 -0.66 12.98 -25.65
N LEU A 427 -1.64 12.49 -26.42
CA LEU A 427 -3.02 12.95 -26.33
C LEU A 427 -3.63 12.69 -24.95
N ASP A 428 -3.48 11.47 -24.43
CA ASP A 428 -3.98 11.12 -23.11
C ASP A 428 -3.31 11.95 -22.00
N SER A 429 -2.01 12.21 -22.14
CA SER A 429 -1.22 13.06 -21.24
C SER A 429 -1.75 14.50 -21.19
N VAL A 430 -2.08 15.05 -22.37
CA VAL A 430 -2.62 16.40 -22.54
C VAL A 430 -4.04 16.50 -21.97
N VAL A 431 -4.93 15.61 -22.40
CA VAL A 431 -6.34 15.56 -21.97
C VAL A 431 -6.43 15.34 -20.45
N SER A 432 -5.59 14.46 -19.89
CA SER A 432 -5.56 14.22 -18.45
C SER A 432 -5.20 15.47 -17.67
N ARG A 433 -4.24 16.27 -18.14
CA ARG A 433 -3.85 17.54 -17.48
C ARG A 433 -4.94 18.59 -17.57
N ILE A 434 -5.64 18.72 -18.72
CA ILE A 434 -6.80 19.61 -18.86
C ILE A 434 -7.88 19.21 -17.84
N ALA A 435 -8.24 17.91 -17.81
CA ALA A 435 -9.27 17.38 -16.92
C ALA A 435 -8.91 17.60 -15.44
N THR A 436 -7.64 17.35 -15.07
CA THR A 436 -7.18 17.35 -13.67
C THR A 436 -6.62 18.67 -13.16
N LYS A 437 -6.58 19.73 -13.99
CA LYS A 437 -6.05 21.06 -13.68
C LYS A 437 -6.45 21.64 -12.30
N ASP A 438 -7.65 21.33 -11.82
CA ASP A 438 -8.13 21.83 -10.53
C ASP A 438 -7.57 21.08 -9.33
N PHE A 439 -7.19 19.81 -9.52
CA PHE A 439 -6.69 18.92 -8.48
C PHE A 439 -5.17 18.89 -8.40
N ILE A 440 -4.49 19.14 -9.52
CA ILE A 440 -3.03 19.01 -9.62
C ILE A 440 -2.40 20.40 -9.79
N SER A 441 -1.46 20.74 -8.91
CA SER A 441 -0.56 21.88 -9.12
C SER A 441 0.66 21.40 -9.93
N HIS A 442 0.81 21.90 -11.16
CA HIS A 442 1.85 21.48 -12.09
C HIS A 442 3.06 22.40 -12.14
#